data_AF-A0A2N0PZD6-F1
#
_entry.id   AF-A0A2N0PZD6-F1
#
_cell.length_a   1.000
_cell.length_b   1.000
_cell.length_c   1.000
_cell.angle_alpha   90.00
_cell.angle_beta   90.00
_cell.angle_gamma   90.00
#
_symmetry.space_group_name_H-M   'P 1'
#
loop_
_entity.id
_entity.type
_entity.pdbx_description
1 polymer ?
#
loop_
_entity_poly.entity_id
_entity_poly.type
_entity_poly.pdbx_seq_one_letter_code
_entity_poly.pdbx_strand_id
1 'polypeptide(L)'
;MSQLRVLIISAIIAILAFAALSSSYVIKRDIADIRKQNAKDAQALQDKFETFTEDTECEPDQIACIKGDFAKCATVATEDGKLVNKYKIQKCNTGLTCFALPLVTKPGTSLVCTTKEDRDARFDQAQKNLKR
;
A
#
# COMPACT_ATOMS: atom_id res chain seq x y z
N MET A 1 -14.69 -49.74 -26.57
CA MET A 1 -13.47 -48.90 -26.49
C MET A 1 -13.74 -47.41 -26.71
N SER A 2 -14.59 -47.00 -27.66
CA SER A 2 -14.88 -45.57 -27.90
C SER A 2 -15.57 -44.86 -26.72
N GLN A 3 -16.64 -45.44 -26.17
CA GLN A 3 -17.42 -44.82 -25.08
C GLN A 3 -16.62 -44.60 -23.78
N LEU A 4 -15.80 -45.57 -23.38
CA LEU A 4 -14.95 -45.45 -22.18
C LEU A 4 -13.89 -44.35 -22.35
N ARG A 5 -13.33 -44.17 -23.56
CA ARG A 5 -12.39 -43.08 -23.86
C ARG A 5 -13.07 -41.71 -23.82
N VAL A 6 -14.29 -41.60 -24.34
CA VAL A 6 -15.08 -40.36 -24.29
C VAL A 6 -15.37 -39.98 -22.84
N LEU A 7 -15.82 -40.92 -22.00
CA LEU A 7 -16.10 -40.68 -20.57
C LEU A 7 -14.86 -40.22 -19.80
N ILE A 8 -13.71 -40.86 -20.02
CA ILE A 8 -12.44 -40.48 -19.40
C ILE A 8 -12.02 -39.06 -19.82
N ILE A 9 -12.12 -38.72 -21.11
CA ILE A 9 -11.77 -37.38 -21.60
C ILE A 9 -12.69 -36.31 -20.99
N SER A 10 -14.01 -36.55 -20.93
CA SER A 10 -14.95 -35.61 -20.30
C SER A 10 -14.71 -35.43 -18.80
N ALA A 11 -14.35 -36.50 -18.08
CA ALA A 11 -14.02 -36.41 -16.65
C ALA A 11 -12.75 -35.58 -16.41
N ILE A 12 -11.71 -35.75 -17.24
CA ILE A 12 -10.46 -34.98 -17.15
C ILE A 12 -10.71 -33.49 -17.43
N ILE A 13 -11.50 -33.15 -18.45
CA ILE A 13 -11.86 -31.76 -18.77
C ILE A 13 -12.61 -31.11 -17.59
N ALA A 14 -13.56 -31.82 -16.99
CA ALA A 14 -14.28 -31.32 -15.82
C ALA A 14 -13.33 -31.05 -14.63
N ILE A 15 -12.43 -31.99 -14.30
CA ILE A 15 -11.48 -31.83 -13.18
C ILE A 15 -10.53 -30.64 -13.41
N LEU A 16 -10.00 -30.47 -14.63
CA LEU A 16 -9.13 -29.33 -14.98
C LEU A 16 -9.88 -27.99 -14.86
N ALA A 17 -11.15 -27.94 -15.27
CA ALA A 17 -11.98 -26.74 -15.11
C ALA A 17 -12.23 -26.40 -13.63
N PHE A 18 -12.51 -27.39 -12.78
CA PHE A 18 -12.70 -27.19 -11.34
C PHE A 18 -11.42 -26.69 -10.64
N ALA A 19 -10.24 -27.20 -11.01
CA ALA A 19 -8.97 -26.76 -10.43
C ALA A 19 -8.61 -25.30 -10.80
N ALA A 20 -8.93 -24.84 -12.00
CA ALA A 20 -8.69 -23.45 -12.41
C ALA A 20 -9.61 -22.44 -11.69
N LEU A 21 -10.87 -22.83 -11.44
CA LEU A 21 -11.85 -22.01 -10.73
C LEU A 21 -11.49 -21.83 -9.25
N SER A 22 -11.02 -22.88 -8.58
CA SER A 22 -10.66 -22.83 -7.16
C SER A 22 -9.43 -21.96 -6.89
N SER A 23 -8.39 -22.04 -7.73
CA SER A 23 -7.18 -21.21 -7.62
C SER A 23 -7.49 -19.71 -7.76
N SER A 24 -8.32 -19.35 -8.74
CA SER A 24 -8.73 -17.96 -9.00
C SER A 24 -9.48 -17.33 -7.81
N TYR A 25 -10.23 -18.15 -7.06
CA TYR A 25 -10.98 -17.68 -5.89
C TYR A 25 -10.09 -17.44 -4.67
N VAL A 26 -9.08 -18.29 -4.45
CA VAL A 26 -8.09 -18.13 -3.37
C VAL A 26 -7.27 -16.84 -3.58
N ILE A 27 -6.75 -16.60 -4.78
CA ILE A 27 -5.98 -15.37 -5.09
C ILE A 27 -6.82 -14.11 -4.87
N LYS A 28 -8.11 -14.14 -5.26
CA LYS A 28 -9.01 -12.99 -5.05
C LYS A 28 -9.28 -12.72 -3.58
N ARG A 29 -9.40 -13.76 -2.75
CA ARG A 29 -9.53 -13.62 -1.30
C ARG A 29 -8.28 -13.02 -0.68
N ASP A 30 -7.10 -13.51 -1.07
CA ASP A 30 -5.82 -13.00 -0.60
C ASP A 30 -5.66 -11.50 -0.92
N ILE A 31 -5.96 -11.07 -2.15
CA ILE A 31 -5.92 -9.64 -2.54
C ILE A 31 -6.93 -8.81 -1.73
N ALA A 32 -8.12 -9.35 -1.48
CA ALA A 32 -9.16 -8.65 -0.73
C ALA A 32 -8.77 -8.43 0.74
N ASP A 33 -8.05 -9.39 1.33
CA ASP A 33 -7.53 -9.28 2.69
C ASP A 33 -6.30 -8.36 2.74
N ILE A 34 -5.40 -8.46 1.76
CA ILE A 34 -4.25 -7.54 1.58
C ILE A 34 -4.72 -6.09 1.52
N ARG A 35 -5.74 -5.77 0.72
CA ARG A 35 -6.26 -4.39 0.60
C ARG A 35 -6.78 -3.85 1.92
N LYS A 36 -7.57 -4.66 2.65
CA LYS A 36 -8.10 -4.27 3.96
C LYS A 36 -6.98 -4.08 4.98
N GLN A 37 -5.97 -4.95 4.97
CA GLN A 37 -4.83 -4.82 5.87
C GLN A 37 -4.02 -3.56 5.54
N ASN A 38 -3.71 -3.33 4.27
CA ASN A 38 -3.02 -2.13 3.82
C ASN A 38 -3.76 -0.85 4.19
N ALA A 39 -5.09 -0.84 4.18
CA ALA A 39 -5.87 0.31 4.63
C ALA A 39 -5.69 0.59 6.13
N LYS A 40 -5.67 -0.45 6.96
CA LYS A 40 -5.38 -0.31 8.40
C LYS A 40 -3.96 0.18 8.62
N ASP A 41 -2.99 -0.40 7.92
CA ASP A 41 -1.57 -0.03 8.04
C ASP A 41 -1.33 1.40 7.58
N ALA A 42 -1.98 1.83 6.50
CA ALA A 42 -1.91 3.20 6.00
C ALA A 42 -2.50 4.20 7.02
N GLN A 43 -3.63 3.87 7.65
CA GLN A 43 -4.21 4.72 8.70
C GLN A 43 -3.29 4.78 9.93
N ALA A 44 -2.77 3.64 10.40
CA ALA A 44 -1.85 3.63 11.52
C ALA A 44 -0.57 4.44 11.24
N LEU A 45 -0.08 4.38 9.99
CA LEU A 45 1.08 5.17 9.57
C LEU A 45 0.75 6.67 9.48
N GLN A 46 -0.45 7.05 9.02
CA GLN A 46 -0.94 8.42 9.10
C GLN A 46 -0.91 8.94 10.53
N ASP A 47 -1.53 8.20 11.46
CA ASP A 47 -1.65 8.59 12.87
C ASP A 47 -0.26 8.73 13.51
N LYS A 48 0.67 7.84 13.16
CA LYS A 48 2.07 7.93 13.58
C LYS A 48 2.70 9.24 13.12
N PHE A 49 2.51 9.59 11.86
CA PHE A 49 3.08 10.80 11.26
C PHE A 49 2.51 12.11 11.81
N GLU A 50 1.32 12.11 12.41
CA GLU A 50 0.78 13.30 13.09
C GLU A 50 1.65 13.77 14.26
N THR A 51 2.42 12.86 14.85
CA THR A 51 3.35 13.16 15.96
C THR A 51 4.75 13.55 15.49
N PHE A 52 5.02 13.48 14.18
CA PHE A 52 6.35 13.69 13.65
C PHE A 52 6.66 15.17 13.44
N THR A 53 7.93 15.52 13.65
CA THR A 53 8.53 16.82 13.34
C THR A 53 9.83 16.61 12.57
N GLU A 54 10.43 17.69 12.08
CA GLU A 54 11.73 17.64 11.40
C GLU A 54 12.84 17.02 12.25
N ASP A 55 12.69 17.09 13.59
CA ASP A 55 13.64 16.59 14.59
C ASP A 55 13.27 15.20 15.14
N THR A 56 12.19 14.57 14.66
CA THR A 56 11.89 13.18 15.02
C THR A 56 13.03 12.26 14.60
N GLU A 57 13.50 11.42 15.53
CA GLU A 57 14.59 10.47 15.29
C GLU A 57 14.28 9.59 14.07
N CYS A 58 15.28 9.46 13.18
CA CYS A 58 15.12 8.75 11.92
C CYS A 58 16.43 8.16 11.42
N GLU A 59 16.30 7.08 10.64
CA GLU A 59 17.38 6.49 9.87
C GLU A 59 17.46 7.11 8.47
N PRO A 60 18.65 7.18 7.86
CA PRO A 60 18.80 7.68 6.50
C PRO A 60 17.84 6.99 5.53
N ASP A 61 17.31 7.77 4.59
CA ASP A 61 16.35 7.35 3.57
C ASP A 61 14.94 6.96 4.08
N GLN A 62 14.67 7.00 5.39
CA GLN A 62 13.30 6.89 5.89
C GLN A 62 12.44 8.04 5.38
N ILE A 63 11.19 7.74 5.03
CA ILE A 63 10.23 8.70 4.50
C ILE A 63 9.07 8.88 5.47
N ALA A 64 8.55 10.10 5.54
CA ALA A 64 7.41 10.47 6.37
C ALA A 64 6.53 11.53 5.69
N CYS A 65 5.31 11.68 6.18
CA CYS A 65 4.50 12.87 5.91
C CYS A 65 4.56 13.77 7.14
N ILE A 66 5.18 14.94 7.07
CA ILE A 66 5.32 15.83 8.25
C ILE A 66 4.58 17.12 7.94
N LYS A 67 3.62 17.49 8.80
CA LYS A 67 2.77 18.68 8.63
C LYS A 67 2.09 18.75 7.24
N GLY A 68 1.80 17.59 6.64
CA GLY A 68 1.18 17.49 5.32
C GLY A 68 2.14 17.55 4.14
N ASP A 69 3.45 17.64 4.35
CA ASP A 69 4.46 17.62 3.29
C ASP A 69 5.24 16.30 3.29
N PHE A 70 5.78 15.93 2.12
CA PHE A 70 6.66 14.77 2.04
C PHE A 70 7.98 15.08 2.73
N ALA A 71 8.54 14.10 3.45
CA ALA A 71 9.79 14.27 4.14
C ALA A 71 10.67 13.04 3.93
N LYS A 72 11.98 13.27 3.78
CA LYS A 72 12.99 12.21 3.73
C LYS A 72 14.09 12.49 4.73
N CYS A 73 14.42 11.51 5.55
CA CYS A 73 15.49 11.59 6.52
C CYS A 73 16.85 11.62 5.81
N ALA A 74 17.70 12.56 6.20
CA ALA A 74 19.06 12.68 5.71
C ALA A 74 20.01 13.07 6.85
N THR A 75 21.26 12.64 6.74
CA THR A 75 22.33 13.12 7.62
C THR A 75 22.69 14.56 7.24
N VAL A 76 22.64 15.46 8.22
CA VAL A 76 22.91 16.89 8.08
C VAL A 76 23.94 17.33 9.11
N ALA A 77 24.76 18.32 8.76
CA ALA A 77 25.61 19.01 9.72
C ALA A 77 24.79 20.08 10.46
N THR A 78 24.96 20.13 11.77
CA THR A 78 24.50 21.21 12.67
C THR A 78 25.41 22.43 12.56
N GLU A 79 24.98 23.56 13.12
CA GLU A 79 25.78 24.81 13.13
C GLU A 79 27.13 24.63 13.86
N ASP A 80 27.19 23.76 14.86
CA ASP A 80 28.40 23.35 15.60
C ASP A 80 29.20 22.24 14.91
N GLY A 81 28.80 21.81 13.71
CA GLY A 81 29.53 20.86 12.87
C GLY A 81 29.28 19.38 13.20
N LYS A 82 28.42 19.06 14.18
CA LYS A 82 28.01 17.69 14.49
C LYS A 82 27.08 17.13 13.40
N LEU A 83 27.28 15.87 13.02
CA LEU A 83 26.38 15.15 12.12
C LEU A 83 25.19 14.55 12.88
N VAL A 84 23.98 14.83 12.40
CA VAL A 84 22.72 14.29 12.95
C VAL A 84 21.79 13.89 11.82
N ASN A 85 20.88 12.96 12.07
CA ASN A 85 19.82 12.62 11.12
C ASN A 85 18.60 13.50 11.39
N LYS A 86 18.06 14.12 10.33
CA LYS A 86 16.84 14.94 10.40
C LYS A 86 15.99 14.73 9.15
N TYR A 87 14.68 14.90 9.30
CA TYR A 87 13.79 14.92 8.15
C TYR A 87 13.96 16.21 7.36
N LYS A 88 14.27 16.07 6.06
CA LYS A 88 14.21 17.16 5.08
C LYS A 88 12.82 17.21 4.47
N ILE A 89 12.11 18.31 4.71
CA ILE A 89 10.78 18.55 4.13
C ILE A 89 10.92 18.92 2.65
N GLN A 90 10.18 18.20 1.81
CA GLN A 90 9.94 18.50 0.41
C GLN A 90 8.46 18.83 0.26
N LYS A 91 8.17 20.11 0.04
CA LYS A 91 6.79 20.57 -0.04
C LYS A 91 6.04 19.86 -1.16
N CYS A 92 4.83 19.41 -0.86
CA CYS A 92 3.91 18.96 -1.90
C CYS A 92 3.57 20.15 -2.82
N ASN A 93 3.28 19.87 -4.10
CA ASN A 93 2.82 20.91 -5.02
C ASN A 93 1.52 21.56 -4.50
N THR A 94 1.25 22.79 -4.94
CA THR A 94 0.07 23.56 -4.53
C THR A 94 -1.21 22.74 -4.66
N GLY A 95 -2.00 22.70 -3.59
CA GLY A 95 -3.27 21.96 -3.54
C GLY A 95 -3.13 20.48 -3.20
N LEU A 96 -1.92 19.97 -2.99
CA LEU A 96 -1.66 18.59 -2.60
C LEU A 96 -1.18 18.49 -1.14
N THR A 97 -1.40 17.32 -0.54
CA THR A 97 -0.97 16.98 0.82
C THR A 97 -0.41 15.56 0.80
N CYS A 98 0.66 15.33 1.57
CA CYS A 98 1.27 14.02 1.73
C CYS A 98 0.35 13.11 2.54
N PHE A 99 0.01 11.96 1.96
CA PHE A 99 -0.73 10.91 2.63
C PHE A 99 -0.03 9.55 2.50
N ALA A 100 -0.10 8.74 3.55
CA ALA A 100 0.13 7.31 3.48
C ALA A 100 -1.13 6.62 2.92
N LEU A 101 -0.96 5.92 1.81
CA LEU A 101 -2.05 5.33 1.03
C LEU A 101 -1.86 3.82 0.90
N PRO A 102 -2.94 3.02 0.94
CA PRO A 102 -2.84 1.57 0.80
C PRO A 102 -2.36 1.18 -0.61
N LEU A 103 -1.50 0.16 -0.68
CA LEU A 103 -1.20 -0.52 -1.93
C LEU A 103 -2.37 -1.43 -2.35
N VAL A 104 -2.55 -1.64 -3.66
CA VAL A 104 -3.78 -2.25 -4.20
C VAL A 104 -3.67 -3.77 -4.38
N THR A 105 -2.49 -4.28 -4.71
CA THR A 105 -2.27 -5.68 -5.11
C THR A 105 -1.12 -6.36 -4.39
N LYS A 106 -0.38 -5.62 -3.56
CA LYS A 106 0.75 -6.11 -2.77
C LYS A 106 0.64 -5.61 -1.34
N PRO A 107 1.15 -6.34 -0.35
CA PRO A 107 1.21 -5.86 1.04
C PRO A 107 1.99 -4.54 1.14
N GLY A 108 1.53 -3.65 2.00
CA GLY A 108 2.19 -2.40 2.36
C GLY A 108 1.45 -1.12 1.94
N THR A 109 2.15 -0.01 2.10
CA THR A 109 1.65 1.36 1.92
C THR A 109 2.60 2.16 1.03
N SER A 110 2.15 3.34 0.60
CA SER A 110 2.98 4.30 -0.15
C SER A 110 2.67 5.71 0.29
N LEU A 111 3.67 6.57 0.37
CA LEU A 111 3.49 8.00 0.66
C LEU A 111 3.39 8.77 -0.65
N VAL A 112 2.34 9.57 -0.81
CA VAL A 112 2.06 10.32 -2.04
C VAL A 112 1.47 11.69 -1.69
N CYS A 113 1.95 12.74 -2.36
CA CYS A 113 1.28 14.03 -2.40
C CYS A 113 0.05 13.93 -3.31
N THR A 114 -1.14 14.01 -2.74
CA THR A 114 -2.42 13.95 -3.48
C THR A 114 -3.47 14.84 -2.81
N THR A 115 -4.69 14.90 -3.35
CA THR A 115 -5.80 15.62 -2.70
C THR A 115 -6.45 14.76 -1.62
N LYS A 116 -7.18 15.39 -0.70
CA LYS A 116 -7.94 14.68 0.32
C LYS A 116 -8.99 13.75 -0.32
N GLU A 117 -9.60 14.20 -1.41
CA GLU A 117 -10.63 13.46 -2.13
C GLU A 117 -10.06 12.16 -2.74
N ASP A 118 -8.87 12.22 -3.36
CA ASP A 118 -8.20 11.01 -3.88
C ASP A 118 -7.78 10.07 -2.74
N ARG A 119 -7.26 10.61 -1.62
CA ARG A 119 -6.97 9.81 -0.43
C ARG A 119 -8.22 9.04 0.01
N ASP A 120 -9.32 9.76 0.24
CA ASP A 120 -10.57 9.18 0.76
C ASP A 120 -11.10 8.10 -0.19
N ALA A 121 -11.09 8.35 -1.50
CA ALA A 121 -11.53 7.40 -2.51
C ALA A 121 -10.70 6.10 -2.50
N ARG A 122 -9.37 6.21 -2.33
CA ARG A 122 -8.48 5.04 -2.27
C ARG A 122 -8.65 4.24 -0.97
N PHE A 123 -8.91 4.90 0.14
CA PHE A 123 -9.27 4.23 1.39
C PHE A 123 -10.60 3.49 1.27
N ASP A 124 -11.63 4.15 0.71
CA ASP A 124 -12.93 3.53 0.50
C ASP A 124 -12.84 2.29 -0.39
N GLN A 125 -12.09 2.40 -1.49
CA GLN A 125 -11.80 1.29 -2.38
C GLN A 125 -11.14 0.12 -1.66
N ALA A 126 -10.12 0.38 -0.84
CA ALA A 126 -9.37 -0.66 -0.15
C ALA A 126 -10.22 -1.35 0.94
N GLN A 127 -10.97 -0.58 1.72
CA GLN A 127 -11.81 -1.11 2.80
C GLN A 127 -12.99 -1.94 2.28
N LYS A 128 -13.65 -1.48 1.21
CA LYS A 128 -14.82 -2.13 0.60
C LYS A 128 -14.47 -3.10 -0.53
N ASN A 129 -13.18 -3.25 -0.86
CA ASN A 129 -12.71 -4.07 -1.97
C ASN A 129 -13.35 -3.71 -3.33
N LEU A 130 -13.58 -2.42 -3.58
CA LEU A 130 -14.18 -1.97 -4.82
C LEU A 130 -13.22 -2.21 -6.00
N LYS A 131 -13.79 -2.58 -7.14
CA LYS A 131 -13.05 -2.59 -8.41
C LYS A 131 -12.89 -1.14 -8.87
N ARG A 132 -11.73 -0.82 -9.44
CA ARG A 132 -11.48 0.48 -10.06
C ARG A 132 -12.21 0.55 -11.40
#